data_AF-A0A1U7LV69-F1
#
_entry.id   AF-A0A1U7LV69-F1
#
_cell.length_a   1.000
_cell.length_b   1.000
_cell.length_c   1.000
_cell.angle_alpha   90.00
_cell.angle_beta   90.00
_cell.angle_gamma   90.00
#
_symmetry.space_group_name_H-M   'P 1'
#
loop_
_entity.id
_entity.type
_entity.pdbx_description
1 polymer ?
#
loop_
_entity_poly.entity_id
_entity_poly.type
_entity_poly.pdbx_seq_one_letter_code
_entity_poly.pdbx_strand_id
1 'polypeptide(L)'
;MSQYNYDENAQFFPYFILTFLALLLFPATYRLFVPPAGSHLNPPTCSCSTCSKKYSSLKLAATSFKLTKKYRPPAMLLTPRMVLLTAGWALFGYMAYLIATVKIESIFWDPYKILGISLSATPQQIRSHYKRASLKLYRPLAHIH
;
A
#
# COMPACT_ATOMS: atom_id res chain seq x y z
N MET A 1 -8.54 -18.04 -23.87
CA MET A 1 -8.65 -16.86 -22.99
C MET A 1 -8.41 -17.29 -21.55
N SER A 2 -7.45 -16.69 -20.85
CA SER A 2 -7.37 -16.82 -19.39
C SER A 2 -8.55 -16.10 -18.76
N GLN A 3 -9.41 -16.81 -18.04
CA GLN A 3 -10.47 -16.18 -17.25
C GLN A 3 -9.82 -15.57 -15.99
N TYR A 4 -9.84 -14.25 -15.91
CA TYR A 4 -9.42 -13.53 -14.73
C TYR A 4 -10.59 -13.58 -13.72
N ASN A 5 -10.46 -14.40 -12.68
CA ASN A 5 -11.40 -14.36 -11.56
C ASN A 5 -11.00 -13.20 -10.66
N TYR A 6 -11.93 -12.27 -10.46
CA TYR A 6 -11.75 -11.18 -9.52
C TYR A 6 -12.02 -11.69 -8.10
N ASP A 7 -11.68 -10.88 -7.11
CA ASP A 7 -11.97 -11.21 -5.73
C ASP A 7 -13.46 -10.98 -5.43
N GLU A 8 -14.27 -12.00 -5.69
CA GLU A 8 -15.73 -11.96 -5.53
C GLU A 8 -16.15 -11.67 -4.08
N ASN A 9 -15.30 -12.08 -3.14
CA ASN A 9 -15.57 -12.03 -1.69
C ASN A 9 -14.84 -10.88 -0.99
N ALA A 10 -14.18 -9.98 -1.74
CA ALA A 10 -13.39 -8.88 -1.21
C ALA A 10 -12.40 -9.29 -0.09
N GLN A 11 -11.85 -10.51 -0.18
CA GLN A 11 -10.92 -11.05 0.81
C GLN A 11 -9.51 -10.48 0.67
N PHE A 12 -9.05 -10.23 -0.55
CA PHE A 12 -7.71 -9.78 -0.90
C PHE A 12 -7.63 -8.28 -1.18
N PHE A 13 -8.70 -7.70 -1.73
CA PHE A 13 -8.75 -6.28 -2.08
C PHE A 13 -8.42 -5.31 -0.91
N PRO A 14 -8.90 -5.53 0.33
CA PRO A 14 -8.55 -4.69 1.47
C PRO A 14 -7.05 -4.61 1.75
N TYR A 15 -6.30 -5.69 1.54
CA TYR A 15 -4.84 -5.71 1.73
C TYR A 15 -4.12 -4.82 0.71
N PHE A 16 -4.56 -4.85 -0.56
CA PHE A 16 -4.01 -4.02 -1.61
C PHE A 16 -4.21 -2.53 -1.31
N ILE A 17 -5.44 -2.15 -0.94
CA ILE A 17 -5.74 -0.77 -0.55
C ILE A 17 -4.93 -0.37 0.68
N LEU A 18 -4.90 -1.21 1.71
CA LEU A 18 -4.22 -0.91 2.97
C LEU A 18 -2.73 -0.64 2.76
N THR A 19 -2.05 -1.46 1.96
CA THR A 19 -0.63 -1.26 1.64
C THR A 19 -0.39 0.01 0.83
N PHE A 20 -1.24 0.31 -0.15
CA PHE A 20 -1.15 1.56 -0.91
C PHE A 20 -1.37 2.79 -0.03
N LEU A 21 -2.37 2.74 0.86
CA LEU A 21 -2.62 3.80 1.83
C LEU A 21 -1.46 3.96 2.80
N ALA A 22 -0.88 2.87 3.30
CA ALA A 22 0.31 2.93 4.15
C ALA A 22 1.44 3.70 3.43
N LEU A 23 1.76 3.31 2.19
CA LEU A 23 2.83 3.95 1.42
C LEU A 23 2.66 5.48 1.30
N LEU A 24 1.42 5.97 1.25
CA LEU A 24 1.12 7.40 1.20
C LEU A 24 1.05 8.07 2.57
N LEU A 25 0.39 7.43 3.56
CA LEU A 25 0.14 7.98 4.88
C LEU A 25 1.40 8.08 5.73
N PHE A 26 2.29 7.09 5.68
CA PHE A 26 3.52 7.08 6.47
C PHE A 26 4.47 8.25 6.14
N PRO A 27 4.87 8.51 4.87
CA PRO A 27 5.72 9.67 4.59
C PRO A 27 4.99 11.00 4.81
N ALA A 28 3.68 11.05 4.60
CA ALA A 28 2.89 12.26 4.84
C ALA A 28 2.84 12.63 6.33
N THR A 29 2.54 11.66 7.19
CA THR A 29 2.58 11.81 8.66
C THR A 29 3.99 12.10 9.15
N TYR A 30 5.02 11.41 8.64
CA TYR A 30 6.41 11.67 9.03
C TYR A 30 6.82 13.13 8.79
N ARG A 31 6.43 13.74 7.68
CA ARG A 31 6.68 15.17 7.40
C ARG A 31 5.96 16.14 8.35
N LEU A 32 4.89 15.70 9.02
CA LEU A 32 4.21 16.49 10.05
C LEU A 32 4.95 16.40 11.39
N PHE A 33 5.47 15.22 11.73
CA PHE A 33 6.20 15.01 12.99
C PHE A 33 7.64 15.51 12.94
N VAL A 34 8.30 15.49 11.78
CA VAL A 34 9.64 16.06 11.62
C VAL A 34 9.53 17.57 11.46
N PRO A 35 10.01 18.38 12.43
CA PRO A 35 10.07 19.81 12.25
C PRO A 35 10.95 20.09 11.00
N PRO A 36 10.54 21.03 10.12
CA PRO A 36 11.39 21.39 8.99
C PRO A 36 12.75 21.78 9.56
N ALA A 37 13.80 21.11 9.09
CA ALA A 37 15.18 21.45 9.43
C ALA A 37 15.28 22.96 9.33
N GLY A 38 15.54 23.61 10.46
CA GLY A 38 15.58 25.06 10.50
C GLY A 38 16.51 25.50 9.40
N SER A 39 16.03 26.34 8.48
CA SER A 39 16.92 27.06 7.58
C SER A 39 17.80 27.93 8.48
N HIS A 40 18.91 27.36 8.95
CA HIS A 40 19.98 28.12 9.56
C HIS A 40 20.47 29.00 8.41
N LEU A 41 19.96 30.24 8.37
CA LEU A 41 20.52 31.22 7.47
C LEU A 41 21.98 31.34 7.88
N ASN A 42 22.88 30.91 7.00
CA ASN A 42 24.31 31.05 7.22
C ASN A 42 24.61 32.54 7.44
N PRO A 43 25.48 32.87 8.41
CA PRO A 43 25.85 34.26 8.64
C PRO A 43 26.40 34.88 7.34
N PRO A 44 26.15 36.17 7.11
CA PRO A 44 26.61 36.81 5.88
C PRO A 44 28.14 36.76 5.82
N THR A 45 28.70 36.40 4.66
CA THR A 45 30.15 36.38 4.41
C THR A 45 30.76 37.78 4.31
N CYS A 46 29.93 38.82 4.27
CA CYS A 46 30.31 40.21 4.14
C CYS A 46 29.70 41.05 5.27
N SER A 47 30.51 41.90 5.89
CA SER A 47 30.11 42.75 7.02
C SER A 47 29.60 44.15 6.62
N CYS A 48 29.29 44.39 5.34
CA CYS A 48 28.81 45.71 4.91
C CYS A 48 27.38 46.00 5.43
N SER A 49 27.07 47.28 5.60
CA SER A 49 25.78 47.74 6.16
C SER A 49 24.58 47.29 5.33
N THR A 50 24.73 47.21 4.01
CA THR A 50 23.69 46.70 3.09
C THR A 50 23.46 45.19 3.25
N CYS A 51 24.53 44.41 3.44
CA CYS A 51 24.44 42.94 3.61
C CYS A 51 23.80 42.58 4.95
N SER A 52 24.17 43.27 6.04
CA SER A 52 23.57 43.08 7.37
C SER A 52 22.07 43.41 7.39
N LYS A 53 21.66 44.49 6.71
CA LYS A 53 20.24 44.86 6.54
C LYS A 53 19.44 43.81 5.76
N LYS A 54 20.01 43.24 4.70
CA LYS A 54 19.37 42.17 3.92
C LYS A 54 19.29 40.86 4.70
N TYR A 55 20.33 40.52 5.46
CA TYR A 55 20.34 39.33 6.31
C TYR A 55 19.32 39.42 7.44
N SER A 56 19.22 40.57 8.11
CA SER A 56 18.24 40.80 9.17
C SER A 56 16.80 40.78 8.63
N SER A 57 16.53 41.37 7.46
CA SER A 57 15.19 41.30 6.85
C SER A 57 14.80 39.88 6.43
N LEU A 58 15.73 39.09 5.88
CA LEU A 58 15.50 37.67 5.57
C LEU A 58 15.30 36.82 6.84
N LYS A 59 16.04 37.09 7.90
CA LYS A 59 15.88 36.42 9.20
C LYS A 59 14.51 36.74 9.82
N LEU A 60 14.08 38.00 9.76
CA LEU A 60 12.77 38.45 10.22
C LEU A 60 11.64 37.84 9.37
N ALA A 61 11.80 37.75 8.05
CA ALA A 61 10.83 37.10 7.16
C ALA A 61 10.72 35.58 7.43
N ALA A 62 11.86 34.91 7.68
CA ALA A 62 11.89 33.49 8.01
C ALA A 62 11.28 33.21 9.41
N THR A 63 11.42 34.12 10.36
CA THR A 63 10.79 34.01 11.69
C THR A 63 9.31 34.42 11.65
N SER A 64 8.93 35.42 10.87
CA SER A 64 7.54 35.85 10.73
C SER A 64 6.69 34.80 10.02
N PHE A 65 7.21 34.08 9.01
CA PHE A 65 6.52 32.92 8.42
C PHE A 65 6.29 31.78 9.42
N LYS A 66 7.22 31.58 10.36
CA LYS A 66 7.05 30.61 11.47
C LYS A 66 6.03 31.09 12.50
N LEU A 67 5.98 32.39 12.78
CA LEU A 67 5.05 33.01 13.74
C LEU A 67 3.62 33.12 13.19
N THR A 68 3.43 33.46 11.91
CA THR A 68 2.10 33.53 11.27
C THR A 68 1.44 32.16 11.16
N LYS A 69 2.23 31.08 11.08
CA LYS A 69 1.73 29.70 11.23
C LYS A 69 1.33 29.37 12.67
N LYS A 70 1.96 29.99 13.67
CA LYS A 70 1.72 29.75 15.11
C LYS A 70 0.49 30.51 15.66
N TYR A 71 0.10 31.62 15.02
CA TYR A 71 -1.01 32.49 15.47
C TYR A 71 -2.25 32.49 14.55
N ARG A 72 -2.37 31.55 13.61
CA ARG A 72 -3.66 31.34 12.93
C ARG A 72 -4.64 30.64 13.88
N PRO A 73 -5.87 31.15 14.06
CA PRO A 73 -6.86 30.53 14.94
C PRO A 73 -7.14 29.09 14.50
N PRO A 74 -7.34 28.15 15.44
CA PRO A 74 -7.50 26.72 15.13
C PRO A 74 -8.70 26.37 14.25
N ALA A 75 -9.66 27.30 14.11
CA ALA A 75 -10.85 27.12 13.29
C ALA A 75 -10.59 27.25 11.76
N MET A 76 -9.48 27.84 11.33
CA MET A 76 -9.09 27.97 9.91
C MET A 76 -7.94 27.01 9.54
N LEU A 77 -7.69 25.99 10.35
CA LEU A 77 -6.57 25.04 10.23
C LEU A 77 -6.93 23.68 9.64
N LEU A 78 -8.17 23.48 9.18
CA LEU A 78 -8.52 22.38 8.27
C LEU A 78 -7.93 22.68 6.89
N THR A 79 -6.61 22.72 6.83
CA THR A 79 -5.87 22.68 5.58
C THR A 79 -6.37 21.44 4.85
N PRO A 80 -6.69 21.48 3.54
CA PRO A 80 -7.20 20.31 2.82
C PRO A 80 -6.30 19.08 3.00
N ARG A 81 -5.00 19.29 3.21
CA ARG A 81 -4.03 18.25 3.57
C ARG A 81 -4.35 17.51 4.87
N MET A 82 -4.78 18.20 5.93
CA MET A 82 -5.15 17.56 7.19
C MET A 82 -6.43 16.75 7.04
N VAL A 83 -7.42 17.29 6.33
CA VAL A 83 -8.68 16.57 6.04
C VAL A 83 -8.40 15.29 5.24
N LEU A 84 -7.57 15.38 4.20
CA LEU A 84 -7.17 14.21 3.41
C LEU A 84 -6.40 13.19 4.25
N LEU A 85 -5.52 13.65 5.14
CA LEU A 85 -4.75 12.77 6.01
C LEU A 85 -5.65 12.04 7.02
N THR A 86 -6.59 12.75 7.64
CA THR A 86 -7.56 12.16 8.57
C THR A 86 -8.50 11.21 7.86
N ALA A 87 -8.97 11.56 6.66
CA ALA A 87 -9.81 10.68 5.84
C ALA A 87 -9.06 9.42 5.41
N GLY A 88 -7.78 9.55 5.03
CA GLY A 88 -6.92 8.42 4.70
C GLY A 88 -6.71 7.48 5.90
N TRP A 89 -6.46 8.01 7.10
CA TRP A 89 -6.38 7.18 8.31
C TRP A 89 -7.70 6.50 8.68
N ALA A 90 -8.84 7.19 8.49
CA ALA A 90 -10.15 6.59 8.69
C ALA A 90 -10.38 5.42 7.72
N LEU A 91 -10.06 5.60 6.44
CA LEU A 91 -10.16 4.54 5.44
C LEU A 91 -9.17 3.39 5.73
N PHE A 92 -7.95 3.70 6.17
CA PHE A 92 -6.97 2.70 6.58
C PHE A 92 -7.49 1.83 7.74
N GLY A 93 -8.04 2.46 8.79
CA GLY A 93 -8.66 1.77 9.92
C GLY A 93 -9.87 0.92 9.50
N TYR A 94 -10.70 1.43 8.58
CA TYR A 94 -11.82 0.69 8.04
C TYR A 94 -11.38 -0.57 7.27
N MET A 95 -10.33 -0.47 6.44
CA MET A 95 -9.78 -1.64 5.74
C MET A 95 -9.18 -2.66 6.71
N ALA A 96 -8.47 -2.19 7.74
CA ALA A 96 -7.94 -3.06 8.79
C ALA A 96 -9.05 -3.78 9.56
N TYR A 97 -10.16 -3.10 9.84
CA TYR A 97 -11.34 -3.69 10.45
C TYR A 97 -11.99 -4.75 9.55
N LEU A 98 -12.14 -4.48 8.26
CA LEU A 98 -12.61 -5.47 7.30
C LEU A 98 -11.73 -6.71 7.30
N ILE A 99 -10.40 -6.54 7.25
CA ILE A 99 -9.46 -7.66 7.30
C ILE A 99 -9.60 -8.48 8.59
N ALA A 100 -9.81 -7.83 9.74
CA ALA A 100 -9.95 -8.51 11.02
C ALA A 100 -11.28 -9.28 11.16
N THR A 101 -12.32 -8.87 10.43
CA THR A 101 -13.67 -9.44 10.55
C THR A 101 -14.01 -10.42 9.43
N VAL A 102 -13.44 -10.24 8.24
CA VAL A 102 -13.62 -11.14 7.10
C VAL A 102 -12.82 -12.41 7.34
N LYS A 103 -13.51 -13.55 7.38
CA LYS A 103 -12.86 -14.86 7.37
C LYS A 103 -12.30 -15.09 5.97
N ILE A 104 -10.99 -15.25 5.87
CA ILE A 104 -10.34 -15.72 4.65
C ILE A 104 -10.79 -17.17 4.47
N GLU A 105 -11.71 -17.40 3.54
CA GLU A 105 -11.94 -18.73 3.01
C GLU A 105 -10.73 -19.05 2.15
N SER A 106 -9.63 -19.47 2.80
CA SER A 106 -8.50 -20.04 2.08
C SER A 106 -9.02 -21.34 1.49
N ILE A 107 -9.56 -21.26 0.27
CA ILE A 107 -9.77 -22.43 -0.57
C ILE A 107 -8.38 -23.01 -0.75
N PHE A 108 -8.04 -23.97 0.11
CA PHE A 108 -6.80 -24.71 0.03
C PHE A 108 -6.81 -25.37 -1.34
N TRP A 109 -6.06 -24.78 -2.27
CA TRP A 109 -6.02 -25.26 -3.63
C TRP A 109 -5.24 -26.56 -3.65
N ASP A 110 -5.97 -27.66 -3.71
CA ASP A 110 -5.41 -28.98 -3.90
C ASP A 110 -5.16 -29.21 -5.40
N PRO A 111 -3.90 -29.18 -5.88
CA PRO A 111 -3.58 -29.42 -7.28
C PRO A 111 -3.94 -30.84 -7.73
N TYR A 112 -4.08 -31.78 -6.79
CA TYR A 112 -4.43 -33.17 -7.01
C TYR A 112 -5.95 -33.40 -7.09
N LYS A 113 -6.75 -32.41 -6.67
CA LYS A 113 -8.22 -32.42 -6.82
C LYS A 113 -8.65 -32.51 -8.27
N ILE A 114 -7.92 -31.87 -9.19
CA ILE A 114 -8.17 -31.98 -10.64
C ILE A 114 -7.89 -33.39 -11.14
N LEU A 115 -6.92 -34.08 -10.54
CA LEU A 115 -6.56 -35.45 -10.90
C LEU A 115 -7.37 -36.51 -10.13
N GLY A 116 -8.19 -36.12 -9.15
CA GLY A 116 -8.96 -37.04 -8.31
C GLY A 116 -8.11 -37.93 -7.40
N ILE A 117 -6.87 -37.54 -7.12
CA ILE A 117 -5.95 -38.26 -6.23
C ILE A 117 -5.82 -37.53 -4.89
N SER A 118 -5.65 -38.27 -3.79
CA SER A 118 -5.52 -37.68 -2.46
C SER A 118 -4.18 -36.96 -2.28
N LEU A 119 -4.13 -35.94 -1.41
CA LEU A 119 -2.89 -35.24 -1.06
C LEU A 119 -1.80 -36.16 -0.47
N SER A 120 -2.20 -37.29 0.11
CA SER A 120 -1.30 -38.28 0.69
C SER A 120 -0.86 -39.37 -0.30
N ALA A 121 -1.19 -39.23 -1.58
CA ALA A 121 -0.83 -40.22 -2.59
C ALA A 121 0.69 -40.35 -2.73
N THR A 122 1.19 -41.58 -2.72
CA THR A 122 2.61 -41.87 -2.90
C THR A 122 3.04 -41.49 -4.33
N PRO A 123 4.29 -41.05 -4.59
CA PRO A 123 4.74 -40.70 -5.95
C PRO A 123 4.53 -41.80 -7.00
N GLN A 124 4.52 -43.07 -6.59
CA GLN A 124 4.17 -44.21 -7.46
C GLN A 124 2.68 -44.19 -7.90
N GLN A 125 1.78 -43.83 -6.99
CA GLN A 125 0.35 -43.70 -7.27
C GLN A 125 0.07 -42.53 -8.22
N ILE A 126 0.76 -41.39 -8.05
CA ILE A 126 0.65 -40.24 -8.96
C ILE A 126 1.08 -40.63 -10.39
N ARG A 127 2.24 -41.30 -10.54
CA ARG A 127 2.75 -41.74 -11.85
C ARG A 127 1.84 -42.77 -12.52
N SER A 128 1.34 -43.74 -11.76
CA SER A 128 0.43 -44.75 -12.31
C SER A 128 -0.93 -44.17 -12.72
N HIS A 129 -1.47 -43.24 -11.93
CA HIS A 129 -2.72 -42.54 -12.23
C HIS A 129 -2.58 -41.68 -13.49
N TYR A 130 -1.49 -40.92 -13.61
CA TYR A 130 -1.17 -40.14 -14.80
C TYR A 130 -0.99 -41.03 -16.04
N LYS A 131 -0.27 -42.17 -15.93
CA LYS A 131 -0.08 -43.12 -17.03
C LYS A 131 -1.39 -43.74 -17.51
N ARG A 132 -2.34 -44.02 -16.60
CA ARG A 132 -3.68 -44.52 -16.97
C ARG A 132 -4.54 -43.44 -17.61
N ALA A 133 -4.47 -42.20 -17.11
CA ALA A 133 -5.18 -41.06 -17.67
C ALA A 133 -4.66 -40.71 -19.08
N SER A 134 -3.34 -40.72 -19.29
CA SER A 134 -2.74 -40.43 -20.59
C SER A 134 -3.10 -41.47 -21.64
N LEU A 135 -3.22 -42.76 -21.30
CA LEU A 135 -3.67 -43.80 -22.23
C LEU A 135 -5.13 -43.67 -22.66
N LYS A 136 -6.00 -43.07 -21.83
CA LYS A 136 -7.39 -42.77 -22.21
C LYS A 136 -7.46 -41.53 -23.13
N LEU A 137 -6.62 -40.54 -22.89
CA LEU A 137 -6.53 -39.31 -23.71
C LEU A 137 -5.82 -39.53 -25.04
N TYR A 138 -4.81 -40.41 -25.07
CA TYR A 138 -4.06 -40.79 -26.27
C TYR A 138 -4.66 -42.02 -26.98
N ARG A 139 -5.96 -42.35 -26.79
CA ARG A 139 -6.56 -43.36 -27.66
C ARG A 139 -6.49 -42.83 -29.10
N PRO A 140 -5.71 -43.44 -30.01
CA PRO A 140 -5.70 -43.01 -31.40
C PRO A 140 -7.10 -43.25 -31.95
N LEU A 141 -7.52 -42.38 -32.86
CA LEU A 141 -8.73 -42.50 -33.68
C LEU A 141 -8.68 -43.80 -34.52
N ALA A 142 -8.86 -44.95 -33.88
CA ALA A 142 -8.81 -46.27 -34.52
C ALA A 142 -10.20 -46.86 -34.80
N HIS A 143 -11.24 -46.02 -34.84
CA HIS A 143 -12.57 -46.39 -35.29
C HIS A 143 -13.24 -45.23 -36.03
N ILE A 144 -12.76 -44.91 -37.24
CA ILE A 144 -13.59 -44.33 -38.30
C ILE A 144 -13.19 -45.06 -39.60
N HIS A 145 -14.12 -45.92 -40.03
CA HIS A 145 -14.22 -46.68 -41.29
C HIS A 145 -13.15 -47.72 -41.63
#